data_AF-A0AAD3SGY9-F1
#
_entry.id   AF-A0AAD3SGY9-F1
#
_cell.length_a   1.000
_cell.length_b   1.000
_cell.length_c   1.000
_cell.angle_alpha   90.00
_cell.angle_beta   90.00
_cell.angle_gamma   90.00
#
_symmetry.space_group_name_H-M   'P 1'
#
loop_
_entity.id
_entity.type
_entity.pdbx_description
1 polymer ?
#
loop_
_entity_poly.entity_id
_entity_poly.type
_entity_poly.pdbx_seq_one_letter_code
_entity_poly.pdbx_strand_id
1 'polypeptide(L)'
;MGQKSIVLIKQEKVAACMLLALQFFKGFKQGEEIYLGTLKKDLERPNTLEVPRDNSGVLIEFREVMPQELPKQHPPRREIDHLIELEPGAKPPVVGPHHMASLELEELRRQLKELLDVGFIQPSKTPFLDVH
;
A
#
# COMPACT_ATOMS: atom_id res chain seq x y z
N MET A 1 -17.37 53.00 -14.17
CA MET A 1 -16.33 52.48 -15.09
C MET A 1 -15.64 51.31 -14.39
N GLY A 2 -16.06 50.07 -14.67
CA GLY A 2 -15.46 48.87 -14.08
C GLY A 2 -14.99 47.98 -15.22
N GLN A 3 -13.67 47.84 -15.38
CA GLN A 3 -13.08 47.03 -16.44
C GLN A 3 -13.31 45.55 -16.13
N LYS A 4 -14.20 44.90 -16.87
CA LYS A 4 -14.43 43.45 -16.78
C LYS A 4 -13.48 42.76 -17.77
N SER A 5 -12.32 42.35 -17.27
CA SER A 5 -11.32 41.61 -18.03
C SER A 5 -11.72 40.14 -18.13
N ILE A 6 -11.78 39.59 -19.34
CA ILE A 6 -11.96 38.14 -19.55
C ILE A 6 -10.57 37.52 -19.61
N VAL A 7 -10.24 36.68 -18.63
CA VAL A 7 -9.00 35.90 -18.59
C VAL A 7 -9.30 34.51 -19.14
N LEU A 8 -8.78 34.21 -20.34
CA LEU A 8 -8.86 32.88 -20.94
C LEU A 8 -7.73 32.01 -20.39
N ILE A 9 -8.05 31.13 -19.45
CA ILE A 9 -7.12 30.11 -18.94
C ILE A 9 -7.30 28.86 -19.78
N LYS A 10 -6.25 28.48 -20.52
CA LYS A 10 -6.21 27.22 -21.29
C LYS A 10 -5.91 26.08 -20.31
N GLN A 11 -6.89 25.22 -20.04
CA GLN A 11 -6.66 23.96 -19.31
C GLN A 11 -6.99 22.74 -20.16
N GLU A 12 -6.23 21.68 -19.93
CA GLU A 12 -6.30 20.41 -20.62
C GLU A 12 -7.45 19.54 -20.08
N LYS A 13 -8.03 18.76 -20.99
CA LYS A 13 -9.34 18.08 -20.89
C LYS A 13 -9.65 17.43 -19.54
N VAL A 14 -10.73 17.89 -18.90
CA VAL A 14 -11.56 17.07 -18.03
C VAL A 14 -13.03 17.36 -18.34
N ALA A 15 -13.80 16.30 -18.62
CA ALA A 15 -15.20 16.38 -19.04
C ALA A 15 -16.09 16.90 -17.89
N ALA A 16 -16.32 18.20 -17.86
CA ALA A 16 -17.47 18.79 -17.17
C ALA A 16 -18.64 18.87 -18.15
N CYS A 17 -19.89 18.72 -17.70
CA CYS A 17 -21.09 19.00 -18.49
C CYS A 17 -20.98 20.41 -19.07
N MET A 18 -20.53 20.50 -20.33
CA MET A 18 -20.34 21.75 -21.04
C MET A 18 -21.72 22.35 -21.30
N LEU A 19 -22.07 23.41 -20.59
CA LEU A 19 -23.08 24.32 -21.10
C LEU A 19 -22.63 24.79 -22.49
N LEU A 20 -23.52 24.74 -23.48
CA LEU A 20 -23.23 25.34 -24.77
C LEU A 20 -22.90 26.82 -24.55
N ALA A 21 -21.86 27.33 -25.19
CA ALA A 21 -21.41 28.73 -25.03
C ALA A 21 -22.56 29.75 -25.19
N LEU A 22 -23.54 29.43 -26.03
CA LEU A 22 -24.75 30.23 -26.24
C LEU A 22 -25.63 30.36 -25.00
N GLN A 23 -25.79 29.30 -24.20
CA GLN A 23 -26.57 29.31 -22.96
C GLN A 23 -25.87 30.17 -21.90
N PHE A 24 -24.54 30.06 -21.81
CA PHE A 24 -23.72 30.91 -20.94
C PHE A 24 -23.87 32.40 -21.30
N PHE A 25 -23.73 32.76 -22.58
CA PHE A 25 -23.88 34.15 -23.02
C PHE A 25 -25.30 34.69 -22.82
N LYS A 26 -26.32 33.85 -22.96
CA LYS A 26 -27.71 34.25 -22.72
C LYS A 26 -27.96 34.56 -21.24
N GLY A 27 -27.55 33.67 -20.32
CA GLY A 27 -27.64 33.91 -18.88
C GLY A 27 -26.84 35.14 -18.45
N PHE A 28 -25.63 35.32 -19.00
CA PHE A 28 -24.80 36.49 -18.70
C PHE A 28 -25.44 37.81 -19.12
N LYS A 29 -26.12 37.84 -20.28
CA LYS A 29 -26.85 39.04 -20.74
C LYS A 29 -28.15 39.29 -19.96
N GLN A 30 -28.74 38.25 -19.38
CA GLN A 30 -29.95 38.34 -18.57
C GLN A 30 -29.66 38.69 -17.11
N GLY A 31 -28.38 38.84 -16.73
CA GLY A 31 -27.98 39.23 -15.38
C GLY A 31 -28.03 38.07 -14.38
N GLU A 32 -28.08 36.83 -14.85
CA GLU A 32 -28.07 35.64 -14.00
C GLU A 32 -26.67 35.39 -13.44
N GLU A 33 -26.59 34.95 -12.18
CA GLU A 33 -25.33 34.58 -11.53
C GLU A 33 -24.83 33.24 -12.08
N ILE A 34 -23.63 33.26 -12.69
CA ILE A 34 -23.02 32.06 -13.26
C ILE A 34 -21.81 31.66 -12.42
N TYR A 35 -21.80 30.40 -11.99
CA TYR A 35 -20.75 29.81 -11.17
C TYR A 35 -19.84 28.91 -12.00
N LEU A 36 -18.52 29.04 -11.84
CA LEU A 36 -17.53 28.14 -12.43
C LEU A 36 -17.09 27.12 -11.38
N GLY A 37 -17.59 25.88 -11.52
CA GLY A 37 -17.12 24.75 -10.72
C GLY A 37 -15.94 24.05 -11.41
N THR A 38 -14.82 23.87 -10.71
CA THR A 38 -13.74 23.00 -11.16
C THR A 38 -13.73 21.74 -10.32
N LEU A 39 -13.78 20.58 -10.99
CA LEU A 39 -13.65 19.28 -10.35
C LEU A 39 -12.15 18.96 -10.24
N LYS A 40 -11.60 19.11 -9.04
CA LYS A 40 -10.29 18.56 -8.74
C LYS A 40 -10.48 17.06 -8.53
N LYS A 41 -9.99 16.24 -9.46
CA LYS A 41 -9.69 14.85 -9.10
C LYS A 41 -8.62 14.94 -8.03
N ASP A 42 -8.98 14.62 -6.80
CA ASP A 42 -7.97 14.19 -5.85
C ASP A 42 -7.33 12.96 -6.51
N LEU A 43 -6.11 13.13 -7.03
CA LEU A 43 -5.23 11.98 -7.25
C LEU A 43 -5.33 11.20 -5.95
N GLU A 44 -5.73 9.94 -6.03
CA GLU A 44 -5.85 9.07 -4.88
C GLU A 44 -4.67 9.35 -3.97
N ARG A 45 -4.95 9.97 -2.83
CA ARG A 45 -3.93 10.05 -1.80
C ARG A 45 -3.65 8.58 -1.53
N PRO A 46 -2.43 8.06 -1.73
CA PRO A 46 -2.12 6.74 -1.20
C PRO A 46 -2.55 6.81 0.26
N ASN A 47 -3.36 5.86 0.75
CA ASN A 47 -4.03 5.83 2.06
C ASN A 47 -3.11 6.31 3.22
N THR A 48 -2.87 7.61 3.27
CA THR A 48 -2.03 8.28 4.23
C THR A 48 -3.09 8.79 5.16
N LEU A 49 -3.43 7.95 6.14
CA LEU A 49 -4.02 8.43 7.38
C LEU A 49 -3.22 9.68 7.71
N GLU A 50 -3.87 10.85 7.65
CA GLU A 50 -3.18 12.11 7.89
C GLU A 50 -2.57 11.99 9.28
N VAL A 51 -1.26 11.75 9.33
CA VAL A 51 -0.55 11.61 10.59
C VAL A 51 -0.77 12.93 11.30
N PRO A 52 -1.41 12.93 12.49
CA PRO A 52 -1.58 14.16 13.26
C PRO A 52 -0.23 14.86 13.34
N ARG A 53 -0.18 16.18 13.10
CA ARG A 53 1.10 16.92 12.97
C ARG A 53 2.03 16.67 14.16
N ASP A 54 1.46 16.41 15.32
CA ASP A 54 2.14 16.10 16.58
C ASP A 54 2.98 14.80 16.53
N ASN A 55 2.66 13.86 15.62
CA ASN A 55 3.35 12.57 15.49
C ASN A 55 4.45 12.58 14.41
N SER A 56 4.57 13.68 13.65
CA SER A 56 5.57 13.80 12.57
C SER A 56 7.00 13.71 13.10
N GLY A 57 7.27 14.27 14.28
CA GLY A 57 8.59 14.17 14.93
C GLY A 57 8.99 12.74 15.25
N VAL A 58 8.05 11.94 15.79
CA VAL A 58 8.28 10.53 16.14
C VAL A 58 8.59 9.68 14.91
N LEU A 59 7.88 9.89 13.80
CA LEU A 59 8.14 9.16 12.56
C LEU A 59 9.51 9.47 11.96
N ILE A 60 10.00 10.70 12.13
CA ILE A 60 11.34 11.09 11.68
C ILE A 60 12.39 10.46 12.61
N GLU A 61 12.18 10.54 13.92
CA GLU A 61 13.07 9.98 14.95
C GLU A 61 13.24 8.46 14.81
N PHE A 62 12.14 7.75 14.54
CA PHE A 62 12.09 6.28 14.45
C PHE A 62 12.04 5.76 13.01
N ARG A 63 12.50 6.55 12.04
CA ARG A 63 12.47 6.17 10.62
C ARG A 63 13.24 4.87 10.35
N GLU A 64 14.30 4.62 11.11
CA GLU A 64 15.15 3.42 10.97
C GLU A 64 14.44 2.13 11.40
N VAL A 65 13.52 2.19 12.37
CA VAL A 65 12.77 1.02 12.86
C VAL A 65 11.48 0.77 12.08
N MET A 66 11.08 1.69 11.20
CA MET A 66 9.91 1.58 10.32
C MET A 66 10.29 1.70 8.83
N PRO A 67 11.18 0.84 8.31
CA PRO A 67 11.53 0.86 6.90
C PRO A 67 10.34 0.42 6.04
N GLN A 68 10.31 0.88 4.78
CA GLN A 68 9.26 0.51 3.81
C GLN A 68 9.27 -0.98 3.48
N GLU A 69 10.46 -1.60 3.53
CA GLU A 69 10.67 -3.04 3.36
C GLU A 69 11.47 -3.57 4.56
N LEU A 70 11.18 -4.80 4.98
CA LEU A 70 11.90 -5.42 6.09
C LEU A 70 13.39 -5.60 5.74
N PRO A 71 14.31 -5.35 6.68
CA PRO A 71 15.73 -5.61 6.46
C PRO A 71 15.95 -7.07 6.09
N LYS A 72 16.73 -7.31 5.03
CA LYS A 72 17.16 -8.65 4.60
C LYS A 72 18.31 -9.22 5.47
N GLN A 73 18.54 -8.64 6.65
CA GLN A 73 19.55 -9.11 7.59
C GLN A 73 18.86 -9.68 8.81
N HIS A 74 19.42 -10.78 9.33
CA HIS A 74 18.98 -11.32 10.60
C HIS A 74 19.21 -10.31 11.72
N PRO A 75 18.35 -10.31 12.74
CA PRO A 75 18.61 -9.53 13.94
C PRO A 75 19.95 -9.97 14.56
N PRO A 76 20.66 -9.06 15.25
CA PRO A 76 21.86 -9.40 16.00
C PRO A 76 21.61 -10.60 16.92
N ARG A 77 22.64 -11.43 17.10
CA ARG A 77 22.57 -12.58 18.00
C ARG A 77 22.19 -12.10 19.40
N ARG A 78 21.14 -12.70 19.97
CA ARG A 78 20.68 -12.44 21.33
C ARG A 78 21.38 -13.40 22.29
N GLU A 79 21.44 -13.03 23.57
CA GLU A 79 21.97 -13.89 24.64
C GLU A 79 21.07 -15.10 24.91
N ILE A 80 19.77 -14.97 24.59
CA ILE A 80 18.74 -15.97 24.84
C ILE A 80 18.19 -16.45 23.50
N ASP A 81 18.29 -17.76 23.26
CA ASP A 81 17.66 -18.42 22.12
C ASP A 81 16.18 -18.73 22.44
N HIS A 82 15.34 -18.70 21.42
CA HIS A 82 13.95 -19.10 21.54
C HIS A 82 13.87 -20.63 21.64
N LEU A 83 13.57 -21.16 22.84
CA LEU A 83 13.29 -22.58 23.05
C LEU A 83 11.79 -22.84 22.93
N ILE A 84 11.42 -23.86 22.15
CA ILE A 84 10.06 -24.39 22.12
C ILE A 84 10.04 -25.64 23.00
N GLU A 85 9.47 -25.52 24.18
CA GLU A 85 9.26 -26.65 25.09
C GLU A 85 8.07 -27.49 24.62
N LEU A 86 8.26 -28.80 24.55
CA LEU A 86 7.20 -29.74 24.21
C LEU A 86 6.70 -30.43 25.47
N GLU A 87 5.39 -30.63 25.55
CA GLU A 87 4.79 -31.46 26.58
C GLU A 87 5.39 -32.88 26.54
N PRO A 88 5.67 -33.51 27.70
CA PRO A 88 6.17 -34.87 27.74
C PRO A 88 5.27 -35.84 26.97
N GLY A 89 5.84 -36.57 26.00
CA GLY A 89 5.10 -37.52 25.17
C GLY A 89 4.35 -36.90 23.98
N ALA A 90 4.54 -35.60 23.70
CA ALA A 90 4.00 -34.96 22.50
C ALA A 90 4.52 -35.67 21.24
N LYS A 91 3.58 -36.08 20.37
CA LYS A 91 3.90 -36.68 19.07
C LYS A 91 3.91 -35.60 17.99
N PRO A 92 4.88 -35.62 17.07
CA PRO A 92 4.87 -34.69 15.95
C PRO A 92 3.59 -34.86 15.10
N PRO A 93 2.92 -33.76 14.71
CA PRO A 93 1.77 -33.84 13.82
C PRO A 93 2.24 -34.17 12.40
N VAL A 94 1.89 -35.35 11.90
CA VAL A 94 2.16 -35.74 10.50
C VAL A 94 0.94 -35.39 9.66
N VAL A 95 0.97 -34.20 9.04
CA VAL A 95 -0.05 -33.74 8.11
C VAL A 95 0.58 -33.60 6.73
N GLY A 96 -0.05 -34.19 5.71
CA GLY A 96 0.41 -34.08 4.34
C GLY A 96 0.33 -32.63 3.82
N PRO A 97 1.12 -32.26 2.79
CA PRO A 97 1.04 -30.93 2.19
C PRO A 97 -0.38 -30.61 1.71
N HIS A 98 -0.84 -29.39 1.95
CA HIS A 98 -2.12 -28.93 1.44
C HIS A 98 -2.11 -28.87 -0.09
N HIS A 99 -3.25 -29.20 -0.70
CA HIS A 99 -3.43 -29.08 -2.15
C HIS A 99 -3.57 -27.59 -2.52
N MET A 100 -2.72 -27.13 -3.44
CA MET A 100 -2.68 -25.74 -3.92
C MET A 100 -2.82 -25.71 -5.44
N ALA A 101 -3.48 -24.68 -5.97
CA ALA A 101 -3.57 -24.44 -7.41
C ALA A 101 -2.20 -24.04 -7.99
N SER A 102 -2.05 -24.13 -9.32
CA SER A 102 -0.77 -23.84 -9.98
C SER A 102 -0.23 -22.42 -9.71
N LEU A 103 -1.12 -21.42 -9.66
CA LEU A 103 -0.75 -20.03 -9.38
C LEU A 103 -0.26 -19.85 -7.93
N GLU A 104 -0.90 -20.53 -6.99
CA GLU A 104 -0.52 -20.50 -5.57
C GLU A 104 0.85 -21.17 -5.37
N LEU A 105 1.10 -22.29 -6.05
CA LEU A 105 2.39 -22.97 -6.01
C LEU A 105 3.52 -22.14 -6.61
N GLU A 106 3.25 -21.37 -7.68
CA GLU A 106 4.24 -20.46 -8.27
C GLU A 106 4.63 -19.36 -7.28
N GLU A 107 3.64 -18.73 -6.65
CA GLU A 107 3.87 -17.70 -5.65
C GLU A 107 4.58 -18.25 -4.40
N LEU A 108 4.16 -19.42 -3.91
CA LEU A 108 4.82 -20.10 -2.79
C LEU A 108 6.30 -20.36 -3.08
N ARG A 109 6.63 -20.85 -4.29
CA ARG A 109 8.03 -21.09 -4.69
C ARG A 109 8.83 -19.80 -4.76
N ARG A 110 8.22 -18.71 -5.26
CA ARG A 110 8.86 -17.39 -5.30
C ARG A 110 9.24 -16.92 -3.89
N GLN A 111 8.29 -16.99 -2.95
CA GLN A 111 8.53 -16.58 -1.56
C GLN A 111 9.56 -17.46 -0.86
N LEU A 112 9.49 -18.79 -1.03
CA LEU A 112 10.48 -19.71 -0.46
C LEU A 112 11.89 -19.41 -0.97
N LYS A 113 12.03 -19.12 -2.26
CA LYS A 113 13.32 -18.74 -2.84
C LYS A 113 13.86 -17.45 -2.22
N GLU A 114 13.02 -16.43 -2.09
CA GLU A 114 13.42 -15.16 -1.46
C GLU A 114 13.88 -15.37 -0.02
N LEU A 115 13.17 -16.20 0.76
CA LEU A 115 13.54 -16.50 2.14
C LEU A 115 14.84 -17.31 2.24
N LEU A 116 15.10 -18.23 1.30
CA LEU A 116 16.35 -18.99 1.21
C LEU A 116 17.53 -18.09 0.82
N ASP A 117 17.34 -17.21 -0.17
CA ASP A 117 18.36 -16.27 -0.65
C ASP A 117 18.77 -15.27 0.45
N VAL A 118 17.82 -14.88 1.30
CA VAL A 118 18.05 -14.03 2.48
C VAL A 118 18.66 -14.80 3.66
N GLY A 119 18.51 -16.13 3.71
CA GLY A 119 19.01 -16.99 4.79
C GLY A 119 18.04 -17.15 5.98
N PHE A 120 16.82 -16.62 5.88
CA PHE A 120 15.79 -16.74 6.92
C PHE A 120 15.34 -18.17 7.15
N ILE A 121 15.43 -19.02 6.13
CA ILE A 121 15.14 -20.45 6.22
C ILE A 121 16.28 -21.25 5.59
N GLN A 122 16.35 -22.54 5.95
CA GLN A 122 17.26 -23.50 5.36
C GLN A 122 16.57 -24.87 5.22
N PRO A 123 16.99 -25.71 4.26
CA PRO A 123 16.52 -27.10 4.19
C PRO A 123 16.83 -27.83 5.48
N SER A 124 15.84 -28.55 6.02
CA SER A 124 16.00 -29.36 7.22
C SER A 124 15.39 -30.74 7.03
N LYS A 125 15.88 -31.71 7.81
CA LYS A 125 15.28 -33.04 7.91
C LYS A 125 14.72 -33.17 9.31
N THR A 126 13.39 -33.17 9.45
CA THR A 126 12.73 -33.19 10.76
C THR A 126 11.66 -34.28 10.79
N PRO A 127 11.49 -34.97 11.93
CA PRO A 127 10.43 -35.97 12.09
C PRO A 127 9.02 -35.35 12.16
N PHE A 128 8.91 -34.01 12.13
CA PHE A 128 7.64 -33.29 12.23
C PHE A 128 6.87 -33.19 10.91
N LEU A 129 7.51 -33.51 9.78
CA LEU A 129 6.87 -33.44 8.47
C LEU A 129 7.18 -34.65 7.59
N ASP A 130 7.85 -35.67 8.13
CA ASP A 130 8.29 -36.83 7.35
C ASP A 130 7.06 -37.65 6.93
N VAL A 131 6.65 -37.46 5.68
CA VAL A 131 5.70 -38.32 4.97
C VAL A 131 6.54 -39.41 4.33
N HIS A 132 6.49 -40.61 4.92
CA HIS A 132 7.07 -41.84 4.37
C HIS A 132 6.68 -42.08 2.90
#